data_AF-A0ABD7UZA2-F1
#
_entry.id   AF-A0ABD7UZA2-F1
#
_cell.length_a   1.000
_cell.length_b   1.000
_cell.length_c   1.000
_cell.angle_alpha   90.00
_cell.angle_beta   90.00
_cell.angle_gamma   90.00
#
_symmetry.space_group_name_H-M   'P 1'
#
loop_
_entity.id
_entity.type
_entity.pdbx_description
1 polymer ?
#
loop_
_entity_poly.entity_id
_entity_poly.type
_entity_poly.pdbx_seq_one_letter_code
_entity_poly.pdbx_strand_id
1 'polypeptide(L)'
;MGAAAMMGTLHPDMAWMAYEHTRAIERVNGVPTGRFDEKAMQSRSGHTLSFFFGVAMASTPVAERVTRTVRAMHDRVEGVRPDGHPYKASDPDLLTWDYCTQA
;
A
#
# COMPACT_ATOMS: atom_id res chain seq x y z
N MET A 1 -7.96 9.91 -8.21
CA MET A 1 -6.98 9.02 -7.55
C MET A 1 -6.62 9.44 -6.12
N GLY A 2 -6.51 10.74 -5.76
CA GLY A 2 -6.18 11.15 -4.38
C GLY A 2 -7.26 10.88 -3.32
N ALA A 3 -8.55 11.00 -3.66
CA ALA A 3 -9.66 10.79 -2.72
C ALA A 3 -9.95 9.29 -2.46
N ALA A 4 -9.82 8.43 -3.47
CA ALA A 4 -10.06 6.99 -3.34
C ALA A 4 -9.01 6.30 -2.44
N ALA A 5 -7.74 6.71 -2.53
CA ALA A 5 -6.69 6.22 -1.63
C ALA A 5 -6.85 6.71 -0.18
N MET A 6 -7.55 7.83 0.06
CA MET A 6 -7.82 8.33 1.41
C MET A 6 -8.90 7.50 2.13
N MET A 7 -9.98 7.11 1.43
CA MET A 7 -11.09 6.38 2.05
C MET A 7 -10.69 4.99 2.55
N GLY A 8 -9.83 4.27 1.82
CA GLY A 8 -9.29 2.98 2.27
C GLY A 8 -8.57 3.08 3.61
N THR A 9 -7.79 4.15 3.82
CA THR A 9 -7.06 4.38 5.08
C THR A 9 -7.94 4.75 6.28
N LEU A 10 -9.25 4.91 6.10
CA LEU A 10 -10.17 5.02 7.25
C LEU A 10 -10.30 3.68 8.00
N HIS A 11 -9.97 2.55 7.37
CA HIS A 11 -9.82 1.30 8.10
C HIS A 11 -8.55 1.34 8.97
N PRO A 12 -8.65 1.13 10.30
CA PRO A 12 -7.50 1.27 11.20
C PRO A 12 -6.31 0.39 10.82
N ASP A 13 -6.55 -0.83 10.35
CA ASP A 13 -5.48 -1.75 9.94
C ASP A 13 -4.77 -1.29 8.69
N MET A 14 -5.47 -0.66 7.74
CA MET A 14 -4.85 -0.12 6.52
C MET A 14 -3.98 1.10 6.84
N ALA A 15 -4.46 1.99 7.72
CA ALA A 15 -3.67 3.12 8.22
C ALA A 15 -2.40 2.64 8.92
N TRP A 16 -2.52 1.61 9.77
CA TRP A 16 -1.38 1.06 10.49
C TRP A 16 -0.38 0.35 9.57
N MET A 17 -0.86 -0.46 8.61
CA MET A 17 -0.03 -1.08 7.58
C MET A 17 0.82 -0.05 6.83
N ALA A 18 0.20 1.06 6.42
CA ALA A 18 0.90 2.13 5.73
C ALA A 18 1.98 2.74 6.64
N TYR A 19 1.64 3.06 7.89
CA TYR A 19 2.60 3.59 8.87
C TYR A 19 3.79 2.66 9.10
N GLU A 20 3.55 1.36 9.28
CA GLU A 20 4.58 0.38 9.64
C GLU A 20 5.47 -0.01 8.47
N HIS A 21 4.92 -0.16 7.26
CA HIS A 21 5.65 -0.77 6.15
C HIS A 21 6.10 0.21 5.06
N THR A 22 5.55 1.44 5.04
CA THR A 22 5.96 2.40 4.01
C THR A 22 7.38 2.94 4.25
N ARG A 23 8.14 3.06 3.18
CA ARG A 23 9.41 3.80 3.15
C ARG A 23 9.24 5.28 2.81
N ALA A 24 8.01 5.69 2.50
CA ALA A 24 7.66 7.09 2.22
C ALA A 24 7.87 8.02 3.42
N ILE A 25 7.78 7.49 4.64
CA ILE A 25 7.92 8.24 5.87
C ILE A 25 9.36 8.12 6.35
N GLU A 26 9.97 9.26 6.66
CA GLU A 26 11.30 9.33 7.26
C GLU A 26 11.33 8.58 8.59
N ARG A 27 12.43 7.87 8.85
CA ARG A 27 12.64 7.12 10.09
C ARG A 27 13.96 7.47 10.73
N VAL A 28 13.94 7.69 12.05
CA VAL A 28 15.12 7.88 12.88
C VAL A 28 15.15 6.76 13.90
N ASN A 29 16.23 5.97 13.92
CA ASN A 29 16.36 4.78 14.76
C ASN A 29 15.18 3.80 14.63
N GLY A 30 14.66 3.64 13.41
CA GLY A 30 13.52 2.77 13.10
C GLY A 30 12.13 3.38 13.37
N VAL A 31 12.06 4.49 14.10
CA VAL A 31 10.80 5.17 14.46
C VAL A 31 10.40 6.17 13.37
N PRO A 32 9.16 6.09 12.83
CA PRO A 32 8.64 7.08 11.88
C PRO A 32 8.55 8.49 12.48
N THR A 33 9.05 9.50 11.78
CA THR A 33 9.04 10.91 12.23
C THR A 33 7.76 11.65 11.87
N GLY A 34 6.93 11.08 10.99
CA GLY A 34 5.75 11.74 10.41
C GLY A 34 6.08 12.71 9.26
N ARG A 35 7.36 12.92 8.94
CA ARG A 35 7.81 13.66 7.76
C ARG A 35 7.96 12.72 6.57
N PHE A 36 7.77 13.23 5.37
CA PHE A 36 8.05 12.47 4.15
C PHE A 36 9.54 12.47 3.82
N ASP A 37 10.07 11.32 3.44
CA ASP A 37 11.35 11.21 2.74
C ASP A 37 11.12 11.50 1.26
N GLU A 38 11.67 12.61 0.77
CA GLU A 38 11.42 13.10 -0.59
C GLU A 38 11.84 12.10 -1.68
N LYS A 39 13.01 11.47 -1.53
CA LYS A 39 13.54 10.52 -2.52
C LYS A 39 12.73 9.24 -2.52
N ALA A 40 12.38 8.73 -1.34
CA ALA A 40 11.55 7.55 -1.20
C ALA A 40 10.14 7.80 -1.72
N MET A 41 9.58 8.99 -1.48
CA MET A 41 8.29 9.41 -2.03
C MET A 41 8.29 9.47 -3.54
N GLN A 42 9.34 10.03 -4.15
CA GLN A 42 9.47 10.09 -5.60
C GLN A 42 9.51 8.68 -6.22
N SER A 43 10.35 7.79 -5.67
CA SER A 43 10.41 6.39 -6.12
C SER A 43 9.09 5.65 -5.93
N ARG A 44 8.45 5.78 -4.75
CA ARG A 44 7.17 5.14 -4.44
C ARG A 44 6.06 5.60 -5.39
N SER A 45 6.02 6.89 -5.70
CA SER A 45 5.06 7.48 -6.65
C SER A 45 5.28 6.97 -8.06
N GLY A 46 6.54 6.85 -8.49
CA GLY A 46 6.90 6.22 -9.77
C GLY A 46 6.39 4.79 -9.87
N HIS A 47 6.62 3.96 -8.85
CA HIS A 47 6.12 2.58 -8.82
C HIS A 47 4.58 2.50 -8.84
N THR A 48 3.89 3.39 -8.13
CA THR A 48 2.41 3.49 -8.18
C THR A 48 1.92 3.73 -9.60
N LEU A 49 2.48 4.74 -10.27
CA LEU A 49 2.09 5.09 -11.63
C LEU A 49 2.39 3.94 -12.61
N SER A 50 3.57 3.32 -12.49
CA SER A 50 3.94 2.17 -13.32
C SER A 50 2.98 1.00 -13.14
N PHE A 51 2.49 0.73 -11.92
CA PHE A 51 1.48 -0.31 -11.69
C PHE A 51 0.15 0.05 -12.37
N PHE A 52 -0.39 1.24 -12.13
CA PHE A 52 -1.67 1.63 -12.72
C PHE A 52 -1.64 1.64 -14.25
N PHE A 53 -0.60 2.22 -14.85
CA PHE A 53 -0.47 2.18 -16.31
C PHE A 53 -0.22 0.76 -16.83
N GLY A 54 0.56 -0.05 -16.10
CA GLY A 54 0.83 -1.43 -16.46
C GLY A 54 -0.42 -2.32 -16.45
N VAL A 55 -1.35 -2.08 -15.52
CA VAL A 55 -2.61 -2.84 -15.44
C VAL A 55 -3.68 -2.30 -16.39
N ALA A 56 -3.79 -0.97 -16.52
CA ALA A 56 -4.88 -0.35 -17.29
C ALA A 56 -4.59 -0.22 -18.80
N MET A 57 -3.32 0.00 -19.19
CA MET A 57 -2.98 0.45 -20.54
C MET A 57 -2.03 -0.49 -21.29
N ALA A 58 -1.37 -1.43 -20.62
CA ALA A 58 -0.41 -2.33 -21.26
C ALA A 58 -1.06 -3.62 -21.79
N SER A 59 -0.26 -4.48 -22.42
CA SER A 59 -0.72 -5.81 -22.86
C SER A 59 -1.00 -6.74 -21.68
N THR A 60 -1.87 -7.73 -21.88
CA THR A 60 -2.21 -8.73 -20.85
C THR A 60 -0.98 -9.36 -20.17
N PRO A 61 0.08 -9.80 -20.88
CA PRO A 61 1.25 -10.36 -20.23
C PRO A 61 1.97 -9.37 -19.30
N VAL A 62 1.97 -8.07 -19.63
CA VAL A 62 2.55 -7.02 -18.78
C VAL A 62 1.66 -6.81 -17.55
N ALA A 63 0.35 -6.65 -17.74
CA ALA A 63 -0.62 -6.46 -16.67
C ALA A 63 -0.55 -7.60 -15.63
N GLU A 64 -0.49 -8.84 -16.09
CA GLU A 64 -0.35 -10.00 -15.21
C GLU A 64 0.99 -10.01 -14.47
N ARG A 65 2.09 -9.66 -15.14
CA ARG A 65 3.42 -9.63 -14.52
C ARG A 65 3.48 -8.59 -13.40
N VAL A 66 2.98 -7.38 -13.64
CA VAL A 66 3.01 -6.32 -12.61
C VAL A 66 2.05 -6.65 -11.47
N THR A 67 0.90 -7.26 -11.76
CA THR A 67 -0.05 -7.74 -10.74
C THR A 67 0.58 -8.80 -9.83
N ARG A 68 1.25 -9.81 -10.39
CA ARG A 68 1.98 -10.82 -9.60
C ARG A 68 3.08 -10.20 -8.76
N THR A 69 3.78 -9.19 -9.29
CA THR A 69 4.85 -8.49 -8.57
C THR A 69 4.29 -7.76 -7.34
N VAL A 70 3.22 -6.98 -7.50
CA VAL A 70 2.59 -6.24 -6.40
C VAL A 70 1.97 -7.20 -5.38
N ARG A 71 1.30 -8.26 -5.83
CA ARG A 71 0.77 -9.30 -4.93
C ARG A 71 1.87 -9.89 -4.04
N ALA A 72 2.99 -10.29 -4.62
CA ALA A 72 4.12 -10.84 -3.86
C ALA A 72 4.74 -9.85 -2.86
N MET A 73 4.59 -8.53 -3.09
CA MET A 73 4.95 -7.50 -2.11
C MET A 73 3.92 -7.43 -0.98
N HIS A 74 2.62 -7.39 -1.30
CA HIS A 74 1.54 -7.35 -0.31
C HIS A 74 1.46 -8.59 0.58
N ASP A 75 1.84 -9.78 0.06
CA ASP A 75 1.88 -11.01 0.85
C ASP A 75 2.87 -10.93 2.04
N ARG A 76 3.78 -9.94 2.05
CA ARG A 76 4.75 -9.68 3.12
C ARG A 76 4.35 -8.55 4.07
N VAL A 77 3.19 -7.94 3.85
CA VAL A 77 2.67 -6.83 4.64
C VAL A 77 1.71 -7.41 5.66
N GLU A 78 2.24 -7.73 6.84
CA GLU A 78 1.52 -8.27 7.98
C GLU A 78 2.21 -7.83 9.27
N GLY A 79 1.47 -7.82 10.37
CA GLY A 79 1.96 -7.36 11.66
C GLY A 79 0.88 -7.40 12.74
N VAL A 80 1.17 -6.80 13.88
CA VAL A 80 0.25 -6.70 15.02
C VAL A 80 0.28 -5.27 15.54
N ARG A 81 -0.90 -4.65 15.64
CA ARG A 81 -1.07 -3.31 16.18
C ARG A 81 -0.73 -3.26 17.69
N PRO A 82 -0.47 -2.07 18.26
CA PRO A 82 -0.16 -1.92 19.69
C PRO A 82 -1.29 -2.38 20.64
N ASP A 83 -2.52 -2.45 20.16
CA ASP A 83 -3.68 -2.97 20.88
C ASP A 83 -3.87 -4.49 20.74
N GLY A 84 -2.95 -5.17 20.06
CA GLY A 84 -2.94 -6.62 19.88
C GLY A 84 -3.69 -7.14 18.66
N HIS A 85 -4.28 -6.26 17.84
CA HIS A 85 -5.00 -6.69 16.63
C HIS A 85 -4.02 -7.11 15.52
N PRO A 86 -4.03 -8.37 15.06
CA PRO A 86 -3.21 -8.81 13.94
C PRO A 86 -3.80 -8.28 12.63
N TYR A 87 -2.94 -8.01 11.65
CA TYR A 87 -3.39 -7.58 10.34
C TYR A 87 -2.56 -8.22 9.22
N LYS A 88 -3.16 -8.31 8.03
CA LYS A 88 -2.49 -8.76 6.82
C LYS A 88 -3.08 -8.07 5.60
N ALA A 89 -2.24 -7.55 4.71
CA ALA A 89 -2.72 -6.86 3.50
C ALA A 89 -3.46 -7.80 2.52
N SER A 90 -3.24 -9.11 2.63
CA SER A 90 -3.95 -10.14 1.85
C SER A 90 -5.24 -10.62 2.53
N ASP A 91 -5.69 -10.00 3.62
CA ASP A 91 -6.94 -10.35 4.28
C ASP A 91 -8.13 -10.07 3.33
N PRO A 92 -8.98 -11.08 3.04
CA PRO A 92 -10.11 -10.91 2.14
C PRO A 92 -11.12 -9.84 2.58
N ASP A 93 -11.30 -9.62 3.89
CA ASP A 93 -12.24 -8.63 4.41
C ASP A 93 -11.70 -7.20 4.17
N LEU A 94 -10.40 -7.02 4.36
CA LEU A 94 -9.72 -5.75 4.04
C LEU A 94 -9.70 -5.48 2.53
N LEU A 95 -9.45 -6.49 1.71
CA LEU A 95 -9.55 -6.34 0.26
C LEU A 95 -10.97 -5.95 -0.16
N THR A 96 -11.99 -6.57 0.43
CA THR A 96 -13.39 -6.21 0.18
C THR A 96 -13.65 -4.75 0.55
N TRP A 97 -13.18 -4.29 1.72
CA TRP A 97 -13.27 -2.88 2.12
C TRP A 97 -12.63 -1.94 1.09
N ASP A 98 -11.41 -2.24 0.65
CA ASP A 98 -10.69 -1.41 -0.32
C ASP A 98 -11.45 -1.32 -1.66
N TYR A 99 -11.91 -2.46 -2.20
CA TYR A 99 -12.66 -2.47 -3.46
C TYR A 99 -14.03 -1.81 -3.36
N CYS A 100 -14.71 -1.92 -2.22
CA CYS A 100 -16.01 -1.26 -2.02
C CYS A 100 -15.89 0.25 -1.80
N THR A 101 -14.73 0.75 -1.37
CA THR A 101 -14.51 2.18 -1.07
C THR A 101 -13.73 2.93 -2.15
N GLN A 102 -13.11 2.23 -3.09
CA GLN A 102 -12.51 2.83 -4.29
C GLN A 102 -13.60 3.19 -5.31
N ALA A 103 -14.05 4.45 -5.27
CA ALA A 103 -14.92 5.06 -6.30
C ALA A 103 -14.12 5.71 -7.44
#